data_AF-A0A3B6LYS1-F1
#
_entry.id   AF-A0A3B6LYS1-F1
#
_cell.length_a   1.000
_cell.length_b   1.000
_cell.length_c   1.000
_cell.angle_alpha   90.00
_cell.angle_beta   90.00
_cell.angle_gamma   90.00
#
_symmetry.space_group_name_H-M   'P 1'
#
loop_
_entity.id
_entity.type
_entity.pdbx_description
1 polymer ?
#
loop_
_entity_poly.entity_id
_entity_poly.type
_entity_poly.pdbx_seq_one_letter_code
_entity_poly.pdbx_strand_id
1 'polypeptide(L)'
;MKQSRKESGQEVPEECLAKVIGLTSPADACRATAVSAAFQSAADSDAVWERFLPLDCDAVLERAVHLVDSSSKKELFMDLSDDHVLLDGGKRSFGLHRSSGAKCYMLSVSEMGIAWVTADLYWIKRSDPDSRFSKVAELMSVCWFSISDRISSKELSPGTQYAAYLVYKLTQDASGLSSPRQISFIEVGGQLVGSIHPASLHPCDRCSCATRDGESSSSSTTSTTNVAAVQVHEHMKDEGGLIVRYPRQRVDGWLEFEIGDFHTGDEAAAAVDVLMVLQELEELQWKKGLIIEGIEIRPRN
;
A
#
# COMPACT_ATOMS: atom_id res chain seq x y z
N MET A 1 24.28 49.50 35.32
CA MET A 1 23.83 48.08 35.43
C MET A 1 22.33 48.11 35.73
N LYS A 2 21.39 47.59 34.95
CA LYS A 2 21.37 46.69 33.80
C LYS A 2 20.45 47.31 32.74
N GLN A 3 20.92 47.40 31.50
CA GLN A 3 20.10 47.79 30.36
C GLN A 3 19.41 46.51 29.87
N SER A 4 18.09 46.44 30.04
CA SER A 4 17.26 45.35 29.51
C SER A 4 17.32 45.42 28.00
N ARG A 5 18.10 44.52 27.38
CA ARG A 5 18.13 44.32 25.94
C ARG A 5 16.84 43.60 25.55
N LYS A 6 15.81 44.37 25.21
CA LYS A 6 14.62 43.87 24.50
C LYS A 6 15.09 43.63 23.06
N GLU A 7 15.57 42.43 22.76
CA GLU A 7 15.74 42.01 21.38
C GLU A 7 14.33 41.85 20.80
N SER A 8 13.89 42.87 20.08
CA SER A 8 12.75 42.77 19.18
C SER A 8 13.16 41.90 17.99
N GLY A 9 13.24 40.58 18.22
CA GLY A 9 13.17 39.63 17.12
C GLY A 9 11.82 39.85 16.46
N GLN A 10 11.81 40.15 15.16
CA GLN A 10 10.57 40.12 14.39
C GLN A 10 10.04 38.68 14.47
N GLU A 11 9.07 38.44 15.35
CA GLU A 11 8.38 37.16 15.41
C GLU A 11 7.69 36.95 14.07
N VAL A 12 8.04 35.85 13.40
CA VAL A 12 7.41 35.45 12.15
C VAL A 12 5.94 35.15 12.48
N PRO A 13 4.97 35.73 11.75
CA PRO A 13 3.56 35.45 11.98
C PRO A 13 3.26 33.96 11.87
N GLU A 14 2.36 33.47 12.72
CA GLU A 14 1.93 32.06 12.72
C GLU A 14 1.44 31.59 11.35
N GLU A 15 0.75 32.44 10.61
CA GLU A 15 0.28 32.16 9.25
C GLU A 15 1.44 31.90 8.27
N CYS A 16 2.54 32.64 8.40
CA CYS A 16 3.74 32.41 7.60
C CYS A 16 4.39 31.08 7.97
N LEU A 17 4.43 30.74 9.26
CA LEU A 17 4.93 29.44 9.72
C LEU A 17 4.07 28.30 9.18
N ALA A 18 2.74 28.39 9.32
CA ALA A 18 1.80 27.40 8.82
C ALA A 18 1.95 27.19 7.31
N LYS A 19 2.10 28.28 6.54
CA LYS A 19 2.32 28.20 5.09
C LYS A 19 3.60 27.46 4.71
N VAL A 20 4.70 27.66 5.45
CA VAL A 20 5.98 26.98 5.21
C VAL A 20 5.91 25.52 5.67
N ILE A 21 5.38 25.27 6.86
CA ILE A 21 5.23 23.93 7.45
C ILE A 21 4.34 23.06 6.55
N GLY A 22 3.23 23.59 6.03
CA GLY A 22 2.35 22.90 5.09
C GLY A 22 2.95 22.64 3.70
N LEU A 23 4.20 23.04 3.43
CA LEU A 23 4.96 22.63 2.23
C LEU A 23 6.01 21.55 2.52
N THR A 24 6.07 21.07 3.77
CA THR A 24 6.96 19.99 4.21
C THR A 24 6.23 18.66 4.26
N SER A 25 6.83 17.61 4.85
CA SER A 25 6.11 16.36 5.10
C SER A 25 5.28 16.41 6.40
N PRO A 26 4.25 15.55 6.56
CA PRO A 26 3.55 15.38 7.84
C PRO A 26 4.50 15.10 9.01
N ALA A 27 5.58 14.35 8.76
CA ALA A 27 6.60 14.06 9.77
C ALA A 27 7.43 15.30 10.15
N ASP A 28 7.76 16.17 9.18
CA ASP A 28 8.42 17.44 9.43
C ASP A 28 7.53 18.40 10.21
N ALA A 29 6.24 18.47 9.89
CA ALA A 29 5.27 19.26 10.65
C ALA A 29 5.22 18.82 12.11
N CYS A 30 5.18 17.51 12.38
CA CYS A 30 5.25 16.99 13.75
C CYS A 30 6.55 17.38 14.45
N ARG A 31 7.70 17.31 13.77
CA ARG A 31 9.00 17.73 14.32
C ARG A 31 9.07 19.23 14.62
N ALA A 32 8.42 20.05 13.80
CA ALA A 32 8.42 21.50 13.93
C ALA A 32 7.82 21.96 15.26
N THR A 33 6.87 21.20 15.83
CA THR A 33 6.25 21.50 17.13
C THR A 33 7.26 21.66 18.27
N ALA A 34 8.44 21.02 18.19
CA ALA A 34 9.47 21.08 19.22
C ALA A 34 10.33 22.36 19.17
N VAL A 35 10.17 23.22 18.17
CA VAL A 35 11.00 24.41 17.96
C VAL A 35 10.60 25.55 18.91
N SER A 36 9.31 25.90 18.97
CA SER A 36 8.76 26.92 19.85
C SER A 36 7.23 26.81 19.92
N ALA A 37 6.60 27.53 20.86
CA ALA A 37 5.13 27.59 20.95
C ALA A 37 4.46 28.12 19.67
N ALA A 38 5.10 29.06 18.96
CA ALA A 38 4.59 29.58 17.70
C ALA A 38 4.64 28.51 16.59
N PHE A 39 5.71 27.71 16.53
CA PHE A 39 5.79 26.58 15.60
C PHE A 39 4.81 25.46 15.96
N GLN A 40 4.59 25.19 17.25
CA GLN A 40 3.59 24.23 17.69
C GLN A 40 2.19 24.65 17.26
N SER A 41 1.78 25.89 17.56
CA SER A 41 0.47 26.43 17.15
C SER A 41 0.28 26.35 15.63
N ALA A 42 1.30 26.79 14.87
CA ALA A 42 1.26 26.73 13.41
C ALA A 42 1.18 25.29 12.87
N ALA A 43 2.00 24.36 13.40
CA ALA A 43 2.08 22.98 12.95
C ALA A 43 0.82 22.17 13.28
N ASP A 44 0.11 22.52 14.36
CA ASP A 44 -1.13 21.86 14.76
C ASP A 44 -2.38 22.48 14.10
N SER A 45 -2.21 23.54 13.30
CA SER A 45 -3.33 24.22 12.63
C SER A 45 -3.91 23.44 11.46
N ASP A 46 -5.22 23.50 11.28
CA ASP A 46 -5.91 22.86 10.15
C ASP A 46 -5.40 23.35 8.78
N ALA A 47 -4.89 24.59 8.69
CA ALA A 47 -4.30 25.12 7.46
C ALA A 47 -3.07 24.33 6.99
N VAL A 48 -2.30 23.73 7.92
CA VAL A 48 -1.19 22.82 7.61
C VAL A 48 -1.74 21.48 7.13
N TRP A 49 -2.62 20.86 7.91
CA TRP A 49 -3.09 19.50 7.66
C TRP A 49 -4.03 19.40 6.46
N GLU A 50 -4.72 20.47 6.09
CA GLU A 50 -5.45 20.59 4.83
C GLU A 50 -4.57 20.34 3.59
N ARG A 51 -3.27 20.67 3.66
CA ARG A 51 -2.34 20.43 2.55
C ARG A 51 -1.82 19.00 2.48
N PHE A 52 -1.90 18.26 3.58
CA PHE A 52 -1.49 16.86 3.64
C PHE A 52 -2.63 15.90 3.31
N LEU A 53 -3.87 16.38 3.42
CA LEU A 53 -5.05 15.64 2.99
C LEU A 53 -5.22 15.73 1.46
N PRO A 54 -5.70 14.67 0.80
CA PRO A 54 -6.12 14.76 -0.59
C PRO A 54 -7.21 15.82 -0.79
N LEU A 55 -7.18 16.55 -1.91
CA LEU A 55 -8.15 17.61 -2.22
C LEU A 55 -9.60 17.12 -2.29
N ASP A 56 -9.79 15.85 -2.66
CA ASP A 56 -11.07 15.17 -2.76
C ASP A 56 -11.35 14.24 -1.56
N CYS A 57 -10.63 14.42 -0.44
CA CYS A 57 -10.79 13.58 0.75
C CYS A 57 -12.25 13.52 1.21
N ASP A 58 -12.93 14.67 1.33
CA ASP A 58 -14.33 14.73 1.74
C ASP A 58 -15.24 13.91 0.80
N ALA A 59 -15.04 14.04 -0.51
CA ALA A 59 -15.81 13.28 -1.52
C ALA A 59 -15.53 11.77 -1.46
N VAL A 60 -14.31 11.36 -1.08
CA VAL A 60 -14.00 9.94 -0.81
C VAL A 60 -14.72 9.46 0.45
N LEU A 61 -14.73 10.28 1.52
CA LEU A 61 -15.36 9.93 2.80
C LEU A 61 -16.89 9.90 2.74
N GLU A 62 -17.53 10.61 1.79
CA GLU A 62 -18.96 10.46 1.50
C GLU A 62 -19.35 9.02 1.09
N ARG A 63 -18.38 8.22 0.60
CA ARG A 63 -18.56 6.81 0.24
C ARG A 63 -18.35 5.85 1.41
N ALA A 64 -17.98 6.35 2.59
CA ALA A 64 -17.67 5.52 3.75
C ALA A 64 -18.91 4.80 4.29
N VAL A 65 -18.72 3.56 4.74
CA VAL A 65 -19.78 2.76 5.37
C VAL A 65 -20.12 3.29 6.76
N HIS A 66 -19.12 3.84 7.47
CA HIS A 66 -19.26 4.42 8.79
C HIS A 66 -18.81 5.88 8.74
N LEU A 67 -19.47 6.72 9.54
CA LEU A 67 -19.09 8.13 9.69
C LEU A 67 -17.68 8.22 10.28
N VAL A 68 -16.87 9.08 9.70
CA VAL A 68 -15.54 9.44 10.20
C VAL A 68 -15.67 10.80 10.87
N ASP A 69 -15.78 10.78 12.20
CA ASP A 69 -15.89 11.99 13.00
C ASP A 69 -14.52 12.34 13.58
N SER A 70 -13.90 13.42 13.09
CA SER A 70 -12.64 13.94 13.63
C SER A 70 -12.80 15.41 14.04
N SER A 71 -12.16 15.81 15.13
CA SER A 71 -12.26 17.18 15.67
C SER A 71 -11.33 18.19 14.99
N SER A 72 -10.33 17.70 14.26
CA SER A 72 -9.36 18.50 13.48
C SER A 72 -8.88 17.75 12.24
N LYS A 73 -8.31 18.46 11.27
CA LYS A 73 -7.71 17.83 10.07
C LYS A 73 -6.46 17.01 10.41
N LYS A 74 -5.76 17.37 11.49
CA LYS A 74 -4.64 16.58 12.02
C LYS A 74 -5.10 15.23 12.52
N GLU A 75 -6.15 15.21 13.33
CA GLU A 75 -6.74 13.98 13.87
C GLU A 75 -7.26 13.11 12.71
N LEU A 76 -8.00 13.69 11.77
CA LEU A 76 -8.45 12.99 10.57
C LEU A 76 -7.31 12.35 9.79
N PHE A 77 -6.21 13.08 9.57
CA PHE A 77 -5.04 12.53 8.89
C PHE A 77 -4.44 11.34 9.65
N MET A 78 -4.33 11.44 10.98
CA MET A 78 -3.78 10.36 11.81
C MET A 78 -4.69 9.14 11.78
N ASP A 79 -6.00 9.33 11.95
CA ASP A 79 -7.00 8.25 11.91
C ASP A 79 -6.93 7.50 10.58
N LEU A 80 -6.95 8.23 9.45
CA LEU A 80 -6.86 7.63 8.11
C LEU A 80 -5.49 7.00 7.81
N SER A 81 -4.43 7.40 8.53
CA SER A 81 -3.10 6.81 8.38
C SER A 81 -2.92 5.55 9.21
N ASP A 82 -3.65 5.43 10.32
CA ASP A 82 -3.54 4.33 11.27
C ASP A 82 -4.59 3.23 10.99
N ASP A 83 -5.81 3.58 10.55
CA ASP A 83 -6.86 2.63 10.19
C ASP A 83 -7.53 2.95 8.86
N HIS A 84 -7.84 1.90 8.09
CA HIS A 84 -8.49 2.06 6.80
C HIS A 84 -10.01 2.08 6.94
N VAL A 85 -10.65 3.08 6.34
CA VAL A 85 -12.10 3.21 6.29
C VAL A 85 -12.66 2.34 5.17
N LEU A 86 -13.72 1.58 5.46
CA LEU A 86 -14.43 0.82 4.43
C LEU A 86 -15.32 1.73 3.58
N LEU A 87 -15.19 1.61 2.26
CA LEU A 87 -15.97 2.35 1.27
C LEU A 87 -16.89 1.42 0.47
N ASP A 88 -17.89 2.01 -0.20
CA ASP A 88 -18.74 1.37 -1.22
C ASP A 88 -19.48 0.12 -0.73
N GLY A 89 -19.95 0.13 0.52
CA GLY A 89 -20.57 -1.04 1.13
C GLY A 89 -19.57 -2.12 1.56
N GLY A 90 -18.33 -1.74 1.83
CA GLY A 90 -17.28 -2.63 2.32
C GLY A 90 -16.57 -3.40 1.21
N LYS A 91 -16.56 -2.85 -0.01
CA LYS A 91 -15.93 -3.47 -1.17
C LYS A 91 -14.52 -2.95 -1.43
N ARG A 92 -14.22 -1.78 -0.87
CA ARG A 92 -12.91 -1.15 -0.89
C ARG A 92 -12.57 -0.65 0.49
N SER A 93 -11.29 -0.53 0.81
CA SER A 93 -10.83 0.22 1.97
C SER A 93 -9.97 1.40 1.52
N PHE A 94 -9.98 2.48 2.29
CA PHE A 94 -9.26 3.71 2.01
C PHE A 94 -8.50 4.19 3.24
N GLY A 95 -7.30 4.72 3.02
CA GLY A 95 -6.47 5.30 4.05
C GLY A 95 -5.39 6.19 3.44
N LEU A 96 -4.51 6.70 4.26
CA LEU A 96 -3.43 7.59 3.86
C LEU A 96 -2.06 6.98 4.16
N HIS A 97 -1.14 7.15 3.24
CA HIS A 97 0.25 6.81 3.47
C HIS A 97 0.86 7.82 4.44
N ARG A 98 1.22 7.34 5.63
CA ARG A 98 1.63 8.16 6.79
C ARG A 98 2.66 9.26 6.48
N SER A 99 3.63 8.99 5.61
CA SER A 99 4.73 9.95 5.37
C SER A 99 4.47 10.94 4.24
N SER A 100 3.52 10.67 3.34
CA SER A 100 3.26 11.54 2.18
C SER A 100 1.83 12.09 2.12
N GLY A 101 0.88 11.49 2.85
CA GLY A 101 -0.54 11.80 2.69
C GLY A 101 -1.15 11.31 1.37
N ALA A 102 -0.38 10.54 0.58
CA ALA A 102 -0.91 9.94 -0.64
C ALA A 102 -1.92 8.83 -0.30
N LYS A 103 -2.93 8.68 -1.15
CA LYS A 103 -4.03 7.75 -0.94
C LYS A 103 -3.56 6.30 -0.96
N CYS A 104 -4.10 5.47 -0.08
CA CYS A 104 -3.95 4.02 -0.10
C CYS A 104 -5.34 3.40 -0.31
N TYR A 105 -5.42 2.39 -1.17
CA TYR A 105 -6.64 1.62 -1.37
C TYR A 105 -6.39 0.14 -1.20
N MET A 106 -7.39 -0.60 -0.74
CA MET A 106 -7.45 -2.05 -0.93
C MET A 106 -8.76 -2.41 -1.63
N LEU A 107 -8.68 -3.22 -2.67
CA LEU A 107 -9.82 -3.73 -3.43
C LEU A 107 -10.15 -5.14 -2.94
N SER A 108 -11.39 -5.36 -2.50
CA SER A 108 -11.82 -6.67 -1.98
C SER A 108 -12.18 -7.65 -3.08
N VAL A 109 -12.15 -8.94 -2.73
CA VAL A 109 -12.63 -10.04 -3.59
C VAL A 109 -14.11 -9.92 -4.02
N SER A 110 -14.88 -8.99 -3.45
CA SER A 110 -16.29 -8.79 -3.80
C SER A 110 -16.49 -8.17 -5.18
N GLU A 111 -15.52 -7.39 -5.66
CA GLU A 111 -15.55 -6.76 -7.00
C GLU A 111 -14.38 -7.13 -7.91
N MET A 112 -13.37 -7.81 -7.36
CA MET A 112 -12.23 -8.30 -8.14
C MET A 112 -12.64 -9.27 -9.26
N GLY A 113 -11.96 -9.15 -10.40
CA GLY A 113 -12.05 -10.07 -11.52
C GLY A 113 -11.25 -11.34 -11.24
N ILE A 114 -11.88 -12.32 -10.60
CA ILE A 114 -11.30 -13.65 -10.33
C ILE A 114 -11.98 -14.69 -11.23
N ALA A 115 -11.18 -15.42 -12.01
CA ALA A 115 -11.68 -16.50 -12.84
C ALA A 115 -12.42 -17.54 -11.98
N TRP A 116 -13.64 -17.89 -12.41
CA TRP A 116 -14.51 -18.88 -11.77
C TRP A 116 -15.06 -18.51 -10.38
N VAL A 117 -14.94 -17.26 -9.93
CA VAL A 117 -15.33 -16.84 -8.57
C VAL A 117 -16.84 -16.96 -8.27
N THR A 118 -17.67 -17.02 -9.30
CA THR A 118 -19.13 -17.21 -9.17
C THR A 118 -19.52 -18.67 -9.01
N ALA A 119 -18.58 -19.60 -9.19
CA ALA A 119 -18.81 -21.03 -9.00
C ALA A 119 -18.16 -21.47 -7.69
N ASP A 120 -19.02 -21.73 -6.69
CA ASP A 120 -18.61 -22.16 -5.34
C ASP A 120 -17.81 -23.48 -5.32
N LEU A 121 -17.79 -24.21 -6.45
CA LEU A 121 -16.94 -25.38 -6.65
C LEU A 121 -15.44 -25.04 -6.65
N TYR A 122 -15.08 -23.85 -7.13
CA TYR A 122 -13.68 -23.44 -7.31
C TYR A 122 -13.25 -22.42 -6.27
N TRP A 123 -14.16 -21.54 -5.84
CA TRP A 123 -13.90 -20.50 -4.85
C TRP A 123 -14.99 -20.47 -3.80
N ILE A 124 -14.64 -20.60 -2.53
CA ILE A 124 -15.59 -20.42 -1.43
C ILE A 124 -15.40 -19.04 -0.81
N LYS A 125 -16.49 -18.27 -0.74
CA LYS A 125 -16.52 -17.02 0.02
C LYS A 125 -16.75 -17.30 1.49
N ARG A 126 -15.80 -16.95 2.34
CA ARG A 126 -15.87 -17.14 3.79
C ARG A 126 -15.52 -15.84 4.53
N SER A 127 -15.78 -15.80 5.82
CA SER A 127 -15.30 -14.71 6.68
C SER A 127 -13.98 -15.14 7.33
N ASP A 128 -13.09 -14.18 7.53
CA ASP A 128 -11.81 -14.36 8.23
C ASP A 128 -11.71 -13.28 9.31
N PRO A 129 -11.43 -13.64 10.58
CA PRO A 129 -11.42 -12.69 11.69
C PRO A 129 -10.32 -11.64 11.58
N ASP A 130 -9.25 -11.94 10.83
CA ASP A 130 -8.12 -11.02 10.64
C ASP A 130 -8.29 -10.19 9.36
N SER A 131 -9.41 -10.35 8.63
CA SER A 131 -9.66 -9.57 7.43
C SER A 131 -10.38 -8.26 7.74
N ARG A 132 -10.00 -7.22 7.00
CA ARG A 132 -10.69 -5.92 6.98
C ARG A 132 -12.06 -6.01 6.30
N PHE A 133 -12.24 -6.98 5.41
CA PHE A 133 -13.48 -7.18 4.67
C PHE A 133 -14.35 -8.27 5.28
N SER A 134 -15.66 -8.15 5.09
CA SER A 134 -16.63 -9.15 5.59
C SER A 134 -16.46 -10.54 4.95
N LYS A 135 -15.87 -10.59 3.75
CA LYS A 135 -15.67 -11.79 2.95
C LYS A 135 -14.28 -11.81 2.30
N VAL A 136 -13.67 -12.99 2.34
CA VAL A 136 -12.45 -13.39 1.63
C VAL A 136 -12.78 -14.56 0.71
N ALA A 137 -11.93 -14.83 -0.29
CA ALA A 137 -12.13 -15.92 -1.26
C ALA A 137 -11.08 -17.01 -1.08
N GLU A 138 -11.51 -18.24 -0.80
CA GLU A 138 -10.64 -19.41 -0.67
C GLU A 138 -10.69 -20.26 -1.94
N LEU A 139 -9.52 -20.57 -2.51
CA LEU A 139 -9.37 -21.42 -3.69
C LEU A 139 -9.44 -22.90 -3.32
N MET A 140 -10.46 -23.60 -3.82
CA MET A 140 -10.70 -25.01 -3.51
C MET A 140 -9.80 -25.96 -4.30
N SER A 141 -9.87 -25.92 -5.63
CA SER A 141 -8.94 -26.64 -6.51
C SER A 141 -9.16 -26.25 -7.97
N VAL A 142 -8.11 -25.77 -8.64
CA VAL A 142 -8.14 -25.46 -10.08
C VAL A 142 -6.80 -25.78 -10.73
N CYS A 143 -6.79 -26.11 -12.02
CA CYS A 143 -5.56 -26.25 -12.79
C CYS A 143 -4.99 -24.90 -13.24
N TRP A 144 -5.83 -23.87 -13.39
CA TRP A 144 -5.44 -22.51 -13.79
C TRP A 144 -6.29 -21.47 -13.06
N PHE A 145 -5.76 -20.27 -12.89
CA PHE A 145 -6.53 -19.13 -12.39
C PHE A 145 -6.00 -17.82 -12.96
N SER A 146 -6.87 -16.79 -12.97
CA SER A 146 -6.47 -15.41 -13.22
C SER A 146 -7.16 -14.54 -12.18
N ILE A 147 -6.37 -13.73 -11.49
CA ILE A 147 -6.80 -12.72 -10.54
C ILE A 147 -6.42 -11.39 -11.15
N SER A 148 -7.41 -10.52 -11.28
CA SER A 148 -7.17 -9.19 -11.81
C SER A 148 -8.11 -8.18 -11.19
N ASP A 149 -7.66 -6.92 -11.14
CA ASP A 149 -8.53 -5.82 -10.79
C ASP A 149 -8.07 -4.54 -11.47
N ARG A 150 -8.97 -3.55 -11.53
CA ARG A 150 -8.77 -2.26 -12.16
C ARG A 150 -9.04 -1.13 -11.19
N ILE A 151 -8.17 -0.13 -11.22
CA ILE A 151 -8.41 1.15 -10.55
C ILE A 151 -8.16 2.28 -11.54
N SER A 152 -8.99 3.32 -11.48
CA SER A 152 -8.72 4.51 -12.28
C SER A 152 -7.55 5.27 -11.69
N SER A 153 -6.63 5.75 -12.54
CA SER A 153 -5.51 6.59 -12.11
C SER A 153 -5.97 7.86 -11.38
N LYS A 154 -7.19 8.33 -11.63
CA LYS A 154 -7.79 9.50 -10.95
C LYS A 154 -8.25 9.23 -9.52
N GLU A 155 -8.46 7.96 -9.14
CA GLU A 155 -8.77 7.64 -7.75
C GLU A 155 -7.53 7.75 -6.86
N LEU A 156 -6.34 7.65 -7.45
CA LEU A 156 -5.05 7.68 -6.77
C LEU A 156 -4.47 9.11 -6.71
N SER A 157 -3.51 9.33 -5.80
CA SER A 157 -2.77 10.60 -5.77
C SER A 157 -1.95 10.79 -7.06
N PRO A 158 -1.95 12.00 -7.65
CA PRO A 158 -1.19 12.32 -8.87
C PRO A 158 0.32 12.31 -8.62
N GLY A 159 1.10 12.13 -9.68
CA GLY A 159 2.58 12.23 -9.66
C GLY A 159 3.26 11.29 -8.66
N THR A 160 2.63 10.17 -8.32
CA THR A 160 3.04 9.29 -7.23
C THR A 160 3.44 7.92 -7.79
N GLN A 161 4.56 7.37 -7.30
CA GLN A 161 4.91 5.98 -7.57
C GLN A 161 4.07 5.07 -6.67
N TYR A 162 3.32 4.15 -7.26
CA TYR A 162 2.51 3.16 -6.55
C TYR A 162 3.03 1.75 -6.80
N ALA A 163 2.76 0.86 -5.86
CA ALA A 163 2.87 -0.58 -6.05
C ALA A 163 1.57 -1.27 -5.64
N ALA A 164 1.25 -2.36 -6.34
CA ALA A 164 0.09 -3.19 -6.08
C ALA A 164 0.51 -4.52 -5.45
N TYR A 165 -0.16 -4.91 -4.37
CA TYR A 165 0.15 -6.08 -3.57
C TYR A 165 -1.08 -6.98 -3.45
N LEU A 166 -0.96 -8.25 -3.85
CA LEU A 166 -1.95 -9.25 -3.48
C LEU A 166 -1.76 -9.59 -2.00
N VAL A 167 -2.81 -9.44 -1.19
CA VAL A 167 -2.82 -9.79 0.23
C VAL A 167 -3.63 -11.07 0.44
N TYR A 168 -3.00 -12.09 1.02
CA TYR A 168 -3.57 -13.43 1.10
C TYR A 168 -3.00 -14.28 2.25
N LYS A 169 -3.66 -15.40 2.55
CA LYS A 169 -3.19 -16.46 3.45
C LYS A 169 -3.11 -17.78 2.68
N LEU A 170 -2.37 -18.72 3.25
CA LEU A 170 -2.34 -20.11 2.79
C LEU A 170 -2.96 -21.01 3.85
N THR A 171 -3.81 -21.93 3.41
CA THR A 171 -4.27 -23.06 4.23
C THR A 171 -3.13 -24.03 4.51
N GLN A 172 -3.30 -24.89 5.52
CA GLN A 172 -2.30 -25.91 5.87
C GLN A 172 -2.08 -26.94 4.75
N ASP A 173 -3.09 -27.20 3.93
CA ASP A 173 -3.04 -28.14 2.81
C ASP A 173 -2.86 -27.44 1.45
N ALA A 174 -2.42 -26.18 1.45
CA ALA A 174 -2.14 -25.42 0.24
C ALA A 174 -1.09 -26.14 -0.62
N SER A 175 -1.31 -26.17 -1.93
CA SER A 175 -0.44 -26.88 -2.88
C SER A 175 -0.48 -26.27 -4.26
N GLY A 176 0.57 -26.48 -5.07
CA GLY A 176 0.64 -26.02 -6.47
C GLY A 176 0.89 -24.52 -6.65
N LEU A 177 1.20 -23.80 -5.58
CA LEU A 177 1.39 -22.34 -5.55
C LEU A 177 2.86 -21.90 -5.57
N SER A 178 3.81 -22.83 -5.42
CA SER A 178 5.25 -22.58 -5.56
C SER A 178 5.77 -22.86 -6.98
N SER A 179 5.12 -23.80 -7.67
CA SER A 179 5.39 -24.21 -9.05
C SER A 179 4.15 -24.92 -9.60
N PRO A 180 3.77 -24.73 -10.88
CA PRO A 180 4.37 -23.84 -11.87
C PRO A 180 4.20 -22.39 -11.45
N ARG A 181 5.15 -21.56 -11.86
CA ARG A 181 5.18 -20.16 -11.43
C ARG A 181 3.99 -19.42 -12.03
N GLN A 182 3.38 -18.57 -11.22
CA GLN A 182 2.41 -17.60 -11.72
C GLN A 182 3.19 -16.50 -12.46
N ILE A 183 2.49 -15.70 -13.26
CA ILE A 183 3.02 -14.46 -13.83
C ILE A 183 2.24 -13.29 -13.27
N SER A 184 2.95 -12.22 -12.91
CA SER A 184 2.34 -10.96 -12.48
C SER A 184 2.80 -9.80 -13.34
N PHE A 185 1.89 -8.85 -13.58
CA PHE A 185 2.19 -7.63 -14.33
C PHE A 185 1.15 -6.54 -14.08
N ILE A 186 1.48 -5.32 -14.52
CA ILE A 186 0.60 -4.16 -14.50
C ILE A 186 0.49 -3.59 -15.91
N GLU A 187 -0.73 -3.21 -16.30
CA GLU A 187 -0.98 -2.40 -17.50
C GLU A 187 -1.56 -1.04 -17.11
N VAL A 188 -1.07 0.02 -17.75
CA VAL A 188 -1.60 1.38 -17.60
C VAL A 188 -2.10 1.85 -18.96
N GLY A 189 -3.40 2.16 -19.06
CA GLY A 189 -4.02 2.54 -20.33
C GLY A 189 -3.94 1.44 -21.40
N GLY A 190 -3.89 0.17 -20.98
CA GLY A 190 -3.74 -1.00 -21.87
C GLY A 190 -2.32 -1.24 -22.38
N GLN A 191 -1.31 -0.56 -21.81
CA GLN A 191 0.10 -0.80 -22.10
C GLN A 191 0.77 -1.43 -20.90
N LEU A 192 1.51 -2.53 -21.12
CA LEU A 192 2.34 -3.17 -20.10
C LEU A 192 3.37 -2.18 -19.54
N VAL A 193 3.44 -2.07 -18.21
CA VAL A 193 4.43 -1.25 -17.50
C VAL A 193 5.36 -2.16 -16.71
N GLY A 194 6.66 -1.89 -16.78
CA GLY A 194 7.69 -2.68 -16.11
C GLY A 194 7.95 -4.01 -16.83
N SER A 195 8.16 -5.08 -16.07
CA SER A 195 8.41 -6.42 -16.60
C SER A 195 7.35 -7.40 -16.09
N ILE A 196 7.15 -8.49 -16.83
CA ILE A 196 6.37 -9.64 -16.36
C ILE A 196 7.26 -10.43 -15.41
N HIS A 197 6.77 -10.71 -14.20
CA HIS A 197 7.56 -11.39 -13.19
C HIS A 197 7.00 -12.78 -12.90
N PRO A 198 7.84 -13.83 -12.97
CA PRO A 198 7.53 -15.11 -12.38
C PRO A 198 7.33 -14.96 -10.87
N ALA A 199 6.23 -15.51 -10.39
CA ALA A 199 5.77 -15.40 -9.03
C ALA A 199 5.65 -16.80 -8.41
N SER A 200 6.18 -16.94 -7.20
CA SER A 200 5.80 -18.00 -6.28
C SER A 200 4.89 -17.39 -5.23
N LEU A 201 3.69 -17.94 -5.04
CA LEU A 201 2.81 -17.58 -3.93
C LEU A 201 3.07 -18.41 -2.66
N HIS A 202 4.01 -19.34 -2.71
CA HIS A 202 4.55 -19.94 -1.49
C HIS A 202 5.72 -19.11 -0.96
N PRO A 203 5.83 -18.88 0.37
CA PRO A 203 7.03 -18.32 0.97
C PRO A 203 8.29 -19.08 0.55
N CYS A 204 9.41 -18.36 0.49
CA CYS A 204 10.67 -18.98 0.10
C CYS A 204 11.18 -19.91 1.22
N ASP A 205 11.49 -21.17 0.87
CA ASP A 205 11.98 -22.17 1.84
C ASP A 205 13.49 -22.07 2.13
N ARG A 206 14.20 -21.06 1.59
CA ARG A 206 15.64 -20.93 1.80
C ARG A 206 15.91 -20.45 3.22
N CYS A 207 16.64 -21.20 4.03
CA CYS A 207 16.93 -20.79 5.43
C CYS A 207 17.49 -19.36 5.60
N SER A 208 18.10 -18.76 4.57
CA SER A 208 18.60 -17.40 4.59
C SER A 208 17.53 -16.30 4.49
N CYS A 209 16.27 -16.62 4.18
CA CYS A 209 15.17 -15.65 4.11
C CYS A 209 14.26 -15.64 5.35
N ALA A 210 14.44 -16.58 6.28
CA ALA A 210 13.81 -16.52 7.59
C ALA A 210 14.50 -15.41 8.41
N THR A 211 13.85 -14.26 8.51
CA THR A 211 14.18 -13.14 9.42
C THR A 211 15.64 -12.68 9.42
N ARG A 212 15.97 -11.69 8.59
CA ARG A 212 17.08 -10.75 8.86
C ARG A 212 16.52 -9.42 9.34
N ASP A 213 15.75 -9.46 10.42
CA ASP A 213 15.59 -8.32 11.32
C ASP A 213 16.48 -8.63 12.54
N GLY A 214 17.71 -8.12 12.54
CA GLY A 214 18.64 -8.22 13.68
C GLY A 214 19.95 -8.95 13.40
N GLU A 215 21.01 -8.15 13.21
CA GLU A 215 22.43 -8.45 13.46
C GLU A 215 23.09 -9.64 12.76
N SER A 216 23.98 -9.35 11.80
CA SER A 216 25.31 -9.98 11.73
C SER A 216 26.28 -9.16 10.89
N SER A 217 27.28 -8.67 11.60
CA SER A 217 28.48 -7.92 11.24
C SER A 217 29.19 -8.35 9.94
N SER A 218 29.48 -7.37 9.08
CA SER A 218 30.81 -7.19 8.51
C SER A 218 31.01 -5.72 8.10
N SER A 219 31.80 -5.03 8.93
CA SER A 219 32.52 -3.77 8.72
C SER A 219 32.61 -3.20 7.29
N SER A 220 31.98 -2.05 7.08
CA SER A 220 32.61 -0.89 6.43
C SER A 220 31.77 0.38 6.66
N THR A 221 32.41 1.37 7.28
CA THR A 221 31.91 2.72 7.53
C THR A 221 31.58 3.46 6.24
N THR A 222 30.33 3.89 6.08
CA THR A 222 29.97 5.22 5.54
C THR A 222 28.53 5.55 5.91
N SER A 223 28.35 6.72 6.50
CA SER A 223 27.09 7.30 6.97
C SER A 223 26.26 7.79 5.80
N THR A 224 25.09 7.20 5.54
CA THR A 224 24.03 7.83 4.73
C THR A 224 22.66 7.30 5.18
N THR A 225 21.74 8.24 5.42
CA THR A 225 20.32 8.12 5.76
C THR A 225 19.61 6.78 5.46
N ASN A 226 19.13 6.12 6.50
CA ASN A 226 18.19 4.99 6.44
C ASN A 226 16.79 5.50 6.07
N VAL A 227 16.43 5.41 4.80
CA VAL A 227 15.05 5.11 4.40
C VAL A 227 15.13 3.69 3.85
N ALA A 228 14.68 2.71 4.63
CA ALA A 228 14.62 1.33 4.16
C ALA A 228 13.56 1.28 3.06
N ALA A 229 13.97 1.41 1.81
CA ALA A 229 13.14 1.07 0.67
C ALA A 229 12.60 -0.35 0.91
N VAL A 230 11.30 -0.53 0.76
CA VAL A 230 10.68 -1.86 0.81
C VAL A 230 11.18 -2.59 -0.44
N GLN A 231 12.34 -3.26 -0.32
CA GLN A 231 12.97 -3.98 -1.43
C GLN A 231 12.00 -5.06 -1.92
N VAL A 232 12.00 -5.55 -3.16
CA VAL A 232 11.17 -6.74 -3.50
C VAL A 232 11.87 -8.00 -2.99
N HIS A 233 11.15 -9.03 -2.53
CA HIS A 233 11.78 -10.31 -2.18
C HIS A 233 11.96 -11.18 -3.42
N GLU A 234 13.18 -11.21 -3.95
CA GLU A 234 13.51 -11.86 -5.21
C GLU A 234 14.72 -12.78 -5.12
N HIS A 235 14.70 -13.88 -5.90
CA HIS A 235 15.86 -14.74 -6.09
C HIS A 235 16.04 -15.11 -7.57
N MET A 236 17.28 -15.15 -8.04
CA MET A 236 17.62 -15.88 -9.26
C MET A 236 17.51 -17.38 -8.99
N LYS A 237 16.70 -18.10 -9.78
CA LYS A 237 16.62 -19.57 -9.66
C LYS A 237 16.30 -20.26 -11.00
N ASP A 238 17.16 -21.24 -11.31
CA ASP A 238 17.19 -22.20 -12.42
C ASP A 238 17.92 -21.77 -13.71
N GLU A 239 18.32 -22.77 -14.50
CA GLU A 239 19.23 -22.75 -15.67
C GLU A 239 18.88 -21.73 -16.78
N GLY A 240 17.76 -21.02 -16.66
CA GLY A 240 17.31 -19.96 -17.56
C GLY A 240 17.50 -18.52 -17.06
N GLY A 241 18.01 -18.30 -15.84
CA GLY A 241 18.37 -16.95 -15.34
C GLY A 241 17.21 -16.03 -14.94
N LEU A 242 15.99 -16.55 -14.83
CA LEU A 242 14.79 -15.75 -14.53
C LEU A 242 14.70 -15.40 -13.02
N ILE A 243 14.42 -14.13 -12.72
CA ILE A 243 14.21 -13.62 -11.35
C ILE A 243 12.80 -14.00 -10.89
N VAL A 244 12.69 -14.58 -9.70
CA VAL A 244 11.41 -15.00 -9.09
C VAL A 244 11.09 -14.12 -7.91
N ARG A 245 9.84 -13.67 -7.84
CA ARG A 245 9.30 -12.96 -6.68
C ARG A 245 8.62 -13.92 -5.72
N TYR A 246 8.77 -13.64 -4.43
CA TYR A 246 8.11 -14.37 -3.36
C TYR A 246 7.33 -13.40 -2.46
N PRO A 247 6.30 -13.88 -1.76
CA PRO A 247 5.60 -13.08 -0.79
C PRO A 247 6.46 -12.75 0.43
N ARG A 248 5.99 -11.77 1.18
CA ARG A 248 6.46 -11.44 2.51
C ARG A 248 5.37 -11.63 3.54
N GLN A 249 5.79 -11.97 4.75
CA GLN A 249 4.90 -12.00 5.89
C GLN A 249 4.69 -10.58 6.43
N ARG A 250 3.43 -10.23 6.64
CA ARG A 250 3.01 -9.00 7.29
C ARG A 250 2.86 -9.21 8.79
N VAL A 251 2.86 -8.11 9.53
CA VAL A 251 2.69 -8.11 11.00
C VAL A 251 1.29 -8.54 11.44
N ASP A 252 0.29 -8.39 10.56
CA ASP A 252 -1.11 -8.78 10.76
C ASP A 252 -1.36 -10.27 10.47
N GLY A 253 -0.31 -11.03 10.12
CA GLY A 253 -0.40 -12.47 9.84
C GLY A 253 -0.76 -12.82 8.38
N TRP A 254 -1.05 -11.82 7.54
CA TRP A 254 -1.25 -12.03 6.11
C TRP A 254 0.10 -12.12 5.37
N LEU A 255 0.09 -12.72 4.19
CA LEU A 255 1.16 -12.63 3.20
C LEU A 255 0.84 -11.50 2.22
N GLU A 256 1.87 -10.77 1.78
CA GLU A 256 1.76 -9.84 0.65
C GLU A 256 2.70 -10.26 -0.48
N PHE A 257 2.19 -10.23 -1.70
CA PHE A 257 2.97 -10.44 -2.92
C PHE A 257 2.87 -9.20 -3.82
N GLU A 258 4.01 -8.60 -4.17
CA GLU A 258 4.04 -7.45 -5.07
C GLU A 258 3.77 -7.87 -6.52
N ILE A 259 2.61 -7.49 -7.05
CA ILE A 259 2.21 -7.71 -8.43
C ILE A 259 3.12 -6.92 -9.37
N GLY A 260 3.36 -5.65 -9.02
CA GLY A 260 4.24 -4.73 -9.74
C GLY A 260 4.05 -3.30 -9.25
N ASP A 261 4.70 -2.35 -9.93
CA ASP A 261 4.60 -0.92 -9.66
C ASP A 261 4.34 -0.09 -10.93
N PHE A 262 3.83 1.12 -10.71
CA PHE A 262 3.45 2.05 -11.76
C PHE A 262 3.48 3.49 -11.23
N HIS A 263 3.56 4.44 -12.16
CA HIS A 263 3.54 5.87 -11.85
C HIS A 263 2.18 6.48 -12.26
N THR A 264 1.57 7.27 -11.39
CA THR A 264 0.39 8.07 -11.74
C THR A 264 0.83 9.38 -12.40
N GLY A 265 0.09 9.82 -13.42
CA GLY A 265 0.35 11.12 -14.04
C GLY A 265 0.00 12.30 -13.12
N ASP A 266 0.36 13.50 -13.55
CA ASP A 266 0.01 14.74 -12.86
C ASP A 266 -1.51 14.99 -12.84
N GLU A 267 -1.98 15.96 -12.05
CA GLU A 267 -3.41 16.29 -11.90
C GLU A 267 -4.15 16.57 -13.23
N ALA A 268 -3.43 17.11 -14.22
CA ALA A 268 -4.00 17.43 -15.54
C ALA A 268 -4.11 16.21 -16.47
N ALA A 269 -3.56 15.05 -16.09
CA ALA A 269 -3.55 13.86 -16.92
C ALA A 269 -4.97 13.29 -17.13
N ALA A 270 -5.20 12.68 -18.30
CA ALA A 270 -6.43 11.97 -18.58
C ALA A 270 -6.57 10.75 -17.64
N ALA A 271 -7.82 10.37 -17.35
CA ALA A 271 -8.08 9.15 -16.61
C ALA A 271 -7.64 7.96 -17.46
N VAL A 272 -6.81 7.09 -16.88
CA VAL A 272 -6.41 5.83 -17.48
C VAL A 272 -6.66 4.71 -16.49
N ASP A 273 -7.05 3.55 -17.00
CA ASP A 273 -7.19 2.37 -16.15
C ASP A 273 -5.82 1.78 -15.85
N VAL A 274 -5.62 1.43 -14.58
CA VAL A 274 -4.51 0.61 -14.12
C VAL A 274 -5.04 -0.79 -13.87
N LEU A 275 -4.64 -1.76 -14.68
CA LEU A 275 -4.98 -3.17 -14.55
C LEU A 275 -3.83 -3.89 -13.83
N MET A 276 -4.14 -4.58 -12.74
CA MET A 276 -3.21 -5.42 -11.99
C MET A 276 -3.58 -6.88 -12.23
N VAL A 277 -2.61 -7.71 -12.63
CA VAL A 277 -2.88 -9.12 -12.99
C VAL A 277 -1.90 -10.05 -12.32
N LEU A 278 -2.42 -11.15 -11.78
CA LEU A 278 -1.67 -12.33 -11.36
C LEU A 278 -2.38 -13.58 -11.90
N GLN A 279 -1.69 -14.39 -12.68
CA GLN A 279 -2.31 -15.54 -13.33
C GLN A 279 -1.35 -16.70 -13.57
N GLU A 280 -1.92 -17.88 -13.74
CA GLU A 280 -1.26 -19.05 -14.29
C GLU A 280 -2.25 -19.73 -15.23
N LEU A 281 -1.91 -19.80 -16.53
CA LEU A 281 -2.82 -20.22 -17.60
C LEU A 281 -2.23 -21.32 -18.51
N GLU A 282 -0.97 -21.71 -18.32
CA GLU A 282 -0.18 -22.43 -19.34
C GLU A 282 0.20 -23.84 -18.90
N GLU A 283 0.71 -23.98 -17.67
CA GLU A 283 1.28 -25.23 -17.15
C GLU A 283 0.22 -26.12 -16.50
N LEU A 284 -0.95 -25.55 -16.16
CA LEU A 284 -2.19 -26.25 -15.79
C LEU A 284 -2.05 -27.27 -14.64
N GLN A 285 -1.06 -27.11 -13.76
CA GLN A 285 -0.95 -27.96 -12.58
C GLN A 285 -1.97 -27.56 -11.52
N TRP A 286 -2.54 -28.53 -10.82
CA TRP A 286 -3.56 -28.29 -9.80
C TRP A 286 -3.03 -27.46 -8.63
N LYS A 287 -3.84 -26.47 -8.23
CA LYS A 287 -3.54 -25.50 -7.16
C LYS A 287 -4.74 -25.37 -6.23
N LYS A 288 -4.47 -25.19 -4.94
CA LYS A 288 -5.51 -24.96 -3.93
C LYS A 288 -4.97 -24.28 -2.69
N GLY A 289 -5.89 -23.85 -1.84
CA GLY A 289 -5.59 -23.40 -0.49
C GLY A 289 -5.15 -21.95 -0.37
N LEU A 290 -5.37 -21.14 -1.42
CA LEU A 290 -5.12 -19.70 -1.44
C LEU A 290 -6.33 -18.96 -0.88
N ILE A 291 -6.18 -18.17 0.18
CA ILE A 291 -7.25 -17.33 0.76
C ILE A 291 -6.92 -15.87 0.47
N ILE A 292 -7.67 -15.22 -0.41
CA ILE A 292 -7.42 -13.84 -0.85
C ILE A 292 -8.26 -12.88 -0.02
N GLU A 293 -7.60 -11.88 0.57
CA GLU A 293 -8.27 -10.71 1.15
C GLU A 293 -8.57 -9.66 0.08
N GLY A 294 -7.55 -9.28 -0.70
CA GLY A 294 -7.69 -8.26 -1.72
C GLY A 294 -6.38 -7.85 -2.40
N ILE A 295 -6.44 -6.80 -3.20
CA ILE A 295 -5.28 -6.12 -3.78
C ILE A 295 -5.10 -4.76 -3.11
N GLU A 296 -3.99 -4.55 -2.41
CA GLU A 296 -3.61 -3.27 -1.79
C GLU A 296 -2.75 -2.45 -2.76
N ILE A 297 -3.16 -1.21 -3.03
CA ILE A 297 -2.47 -0.22 -3.83
C ILE A 297 -1.99 0.87 -2.88
N ARG A 298 -0.66 1.00 -2.75
CA ARG A 298 -0.04 1.97 -1.85
C ARG A 298 1.20 2.62 -2.48
N PRO A 299 1.54 3.86 -2.07
CA PRO A 299 2.75 4.52 -2.54
C PRO A 299 4.01 3.67 -2.28
N ARG A 300 4.90 3.67 -3.26
CA ARG A 300 6.22 3.04 -3.22
C ARG A 300 7.23 4.13 -2.87
N ASN A 301 7.83 4.03 -1.68
CA ASN A 301 8.93 4.91 -1.26
C ASN A 301 10.27 4.44 -1.82
#